data_AF-A0A7C6Z6V1-F1
#
_entry.id   AF-A0A7C6Z6V1-F1
#
_cell.length_a   1.000
_cell.length_b   1.000
_cell.length_c   1.000
_cell.angle_alpha   90.00
_cell.angle_beta   90.00
_cell.angle_gamma   90.00
#
_symmetry.space_group_name_H-M   'P 1'
#
loop_
_entity.id
_entity.type
_entity.pdbx_description
1 polymer ?
#
loop_
_entity_poly.entity_id
_entity_poly.type
_entity_poly.pdbx_seq_one_letter_code
_entity_poly.pdbx_strand_id
1 'polypeptide(L)'
;MICTFSDTSFAESIRTILVSDGQFNEFPLITMGIKSYVVNSVIETFLHQESNHLMIGNYCSIAHNVSFLINLDHNYNYLSTYPISNICSSWKQEHLELNKGQIIIGNDVWIGRSSTILDGVCISNGAVVAANSVVTKNVPPYAIVAGNPARIVKYRFSEEIIHKLNTIKWWYWEKEKILNNKEFFESSSLRGLDLLYHEVLACPSSKSLKDADFSQCKSKYFFIPDFGSSYPIWIKVITEFINRFSLADNVALILWVPDIVSCNKEISYITQLVQSNKNAPLVFVEDKNSFEDEFELLGHVDYYISSRDIKSLKCIDYAQDLGVKYISGMKHPLFT
;
A
#
# COMPACT_ATOMS: atom_id res chain seq x y z
N MET A 1 -16.80 -10.35 -10.04
CA MET A 1 -16.21 -9.78 -11.27
C MET A 1 -14.89 -10.49 -11.55
N ILE A 2 -14.63 -10.80 -12.82
CA ILE A 2 -13.30 -11.26 -13.28
C ILE A 2 -12.80 -10.19 -14.26
N CYS A 3 -11.67 -9.56 -13.93
CA CYS A 3 -11.03 -8.56 -14.77
C CYS A 3 -9.72 -9.14 -15.30
N THR A 4 -9.63 -9.36 -16.62
CA THR A 4 -8.37 -9.70 -17.28
C THR A 4 -7.68 -8.42 -17.70
N PHE A 5 -6.39 -8.29 -17.41
CA PHE A 5 -5.60 -7.11 -17.77
C PHE A 5 -4.21 -7.49 -18.27
N SER A 6 -3.70 -6.69 -19.19
CA SER A 6 -2.36 -6.81 -19.76
C SER A 6 -1.85 -5.42 -20.08
N ASP A 7 -0.61 -5.14 -19.72
CA ASP A 7 0.12 -3.93 -20.10
C ASP A 7 1.59 -4.30 -20.35
N THR A 8 1.98 -4.32 -21.61
CA THR A 8 3.35 -4.58 -22.06
C THR A 8 3.98 -3.33 -22.69
N SER A 9 3.51 -2.14 -22.31
CA SER A 9 3.98 -0.87 -22.85
C SER A 9 5.33 -0.41 -22.26
N PHE A 10 5.70 -0.94 -21.09
CA PHE A 10 6.87 -0.47 -20.31
C PHE A 10 6.81 1.06 -20.09
N ALA A 11 5.61 1.58 -19.77
CA ALA A 11 5.36 3.02 -19.75
C ALA A 11 6.26 3.78 -18.76
N GLU A 12 6.61 5.00 -19.15
CA GLU A 12 7.37 5.96 -18.32
C GLU A 12 6.46 6.73 -17.33
N SER A 13 5.17 6.41 -17.29
CA SER A 13 4.17 7.05 -16.42
C SER A 13 3.42 6.05 -15.56
N ILE A 14 2.86 6.54 -14.47
CA ILE A 14 1.92 5.77 -13.63
C ILE A 14 0.66 5.49 -14.45
N ARG A 15 0.13 4.29 -14.31
CA ARG A 15 -1.14 3.89 -14.94
C ARG A 15 -2.15 3.49 -13.89
N THR A 16 -3.40 3.78 -14.20
CA THR A 16 -4.55 3.32 -13.41
C THR A 16 -5.46 2.54 -14.35
N ILE A 17 -5.79 1.31 -13.97
CA ILE A 17 -6.76 0.49 -14.72
C ILE A 17 -8.12 0.69 -14.06
N LEU A 18 -9.02 1.30 -14.83
CA LEU A 18 -10.37 1.61 -14.43
C LEU A 18 -11.31 0.50 -14.90
N VAL A 19 -12.26 0.10 -14.05
CA VAL A 19 -13.28 -0.90 -14.37
C VAL A 19 -14.66 -0.33 -14.14
N SER A 20 -15.62 -0.71 -14.97
CA SER A 20 -17.03 -0.40 -14.76
C SER A 20 -17.84 -1.69 -14.69
N ASP A 21 -18.84 -1.73 -13.81
CA ASP A 21 -19.90 -2.71 -13.81
C ASP A 21 -21.26 -2.04 -13.54
N GLY A 22 -22.30 -2.84 -13.31
CA GLY A 22 -23.64 -2.31 -13.02
C GLY A 22 -23.74 -1.46 -11.73
N GLN A 23 -22.74 -1.50 -10.84
CA GLN A 23 -22.66 -0.70 -9.62
C GLN A 23 -21.62 0.43 -9.69
N PHE A 24 -20.47 0.17 -10.31
CA PHE A 24 -19.33 1.09 -10.31
C PHE A 24 -19.04 1.61 -11.71
N ASN A 25 -18.70 2.90 -11.81
CA ASN A 25 -18.28 3.53 -13.05
C ASN A 25 -16.84 4.03 -12.95
N GLU A 26 -15.94 3.55 -13.81
CA GLU A 26 -14.53 3.95 -13.82
C GLU A 26 -13.82 3.76 -12.46
N PHE A 27 -14.10 2.66 -11.77
CA PHE A 27 -13.48 2.32 -10.50
C PHE A 27 -11.99 2.00 -10.67
N PRO A 28 -11.08 2.69 -9.95
CA PRO A 28 -9.64 2.47 -10.03
C PRO A 28 -9.26 1.19 -9.30
N LEU A 29 -9.33 0.06 -10.01
CA LEU A 29 -9.04 -1.26 -9.46
C LEU A 29 -7.54 -1.52 -9.33
N ILE A 30 -6.72 -0.97 -10.24
CA ILE A 30 -5.27 -1.20 -10.26
C ILE A 30 -4.54 0.12 -10.39
N THR A 31 -3.50 0.32 -9.59
CA THR A 31 -2.52 1.39 -9.79
C THR A 31 -1.15 0.76 -10.02
N MET A 32 -0.46 1.14 -11.09
CA MET A 32 0.81 0.55 -11.51
C MET A 32 1.89 1.60 -11.77
N GLY A 33 3.02 1.43 -11.08
CA GLY A 33 4.22 2.28 -11.17
C GLY A 33 5.02 2.06 -12.45
N ILE A 34 5.89 3.02 -12.78
CA ILE A 34 6.63 3.13 -14.05
C ILE A 34 7.40 1.86 -14.39
N LYS A 35 7.58 1.57 -15.69
CA LYS A 35 8.34 0.43 -16.23
C LYS A 35 7.87 -0.97 -15.85
N SER A 36 6.93 -1.10 -14.92
CA SER A 36 6.25 -2.36 -14.65
C SER A 36 5.43 -2.79 -15.85
N TYR A 37 5.45 -4.09 -16.12
CA TYR A 37 4.66 -4.72 -17.15
C TYR A 37 3.96 -5.97 -16.60
N VAL A 38 2.82 -6.28 -17.19
CA VAL A 38 1.97 -7.42 -16.85
C VAL A 38 1.44 -8.05 -18.12
N VAL A 39 1.49 -9.38 -18.18
CA VAL A 39 1.03 -10.11 -19.37
C VAL A 39 -0.17 -10.96 -18.98
N ASN A 40 -1.33 -10.72 -19.62
CA ASN A 40 -2.55 -11.54 -19.51
C ASN A 40 -2.80 -12.12 -18.11
N SER A 41 -2.93 -11.25 -17.11
CA SER A 41 -3.20 -11.61 -15.72
C SER A 41 -4.64 -11.29 -15.33
N VAL A 42 -5.10 -11.81 -14.21
CA VAL A 42 -6.50 -11.71 -13.80
C VAL A 42 -6.61 -11.21 -12.36
N ILE A 43 -7.54 -10.28 -12.13
CA ILE A 43 -8.08 -10.00 -10.80
C ILE A 43 -9.45 -10.64 -10.70
N GLU A 44 -9.66 -11.44 -9.66
CA GLU A 44 -10.97 -11.96 -9.29
C GLU A 44 -11.41 -11.29 -7.99
N THR A 45 -12.58 -10.65 -8.02
CA THR A 45 -13.05 -9.88 -6.87
C THR A 45 -14.56 -9.63 -6.90
N PHE A 46 -15.16 -9.37 -5.73
CA PHE A 46 -16.50 -8.80 -5.61
C PHE A 46 -16.40 -7.30 -5.30
N LEU A 47 -16.71 -6.45 -6.28
CA LEU A 47 -16.87 -5.02 -6.06
C LEU A 47 -18.19 -4.81 -5.30
N HIS A 48 -18.12 -4.69 -3.97
CA HIS A 48 -19.30 -4.39 -3.15
C HIS A 48 -19.12 -3.16 -2.26
N GLN A 49 -17.89 -2.78 -1.92
CA GLN A 49 -17.62 -1.76 -0.89
C GLN A 49 -16.46 -0.81 -1.23
N GLU A 50 -16.16 -0.59 -2.51
CA GLU A 50 -15.05 0.29 -2.92
C GLU A 50 -13.76 -0.01 -2.15
N SER A 51 -13.46 -1.29 -1.92
CA SER A 51 -12.41 -1.74 -0.99
C SER A 51 -11.45 -2.74 -1.64
N ASN A 52 -11.54 -2.93 -2.94
CA ASN A 52 -10.65 -3.80 -3.69
C ASN A 52 -9.65 -2.94 -4.45
N HIS A 53 -8.36 -3.27 -4.34
CA HIS A 53 -7.33 -2.60 -5.11
C HIS A 53 -6.05 -3.45 -5.16
N LEU A 54 -5.41 -3.42 -6.32
CA LEU A 54 -4.07 -3.97 -6.56
C LEU A 54 -3.10 -2.81 -6.79
N MET A 55 -2.09 -2.69 -5.95
CA MET A 55 -1.00 -1.74 -6.11
C MET A 55 0.24 -2.46 -6.63
N ILE A 56 0.83 -1.99 -7.72
CA ILE A 56 2.08 -2.51 -8.28
C ILE A 56 3.11 -1.39 -8.36
N GLY A 57 4.30 -1.61 -7.83
CA GLY A 57 5.40 -0.65 -7.85
C GLY A 57 6.07 -0.47 -9.19
N ASN A 58 7.25 0.12 -9.15
CA ASN A 58 8.05 0.40 -10.34
C ASN A 58 8.87 -0.83 -10.73
N TYR A 59 9.20 -0.96 -12.03
CA TYR A 59 10.12 -1.96 -12.58
C TYR A 59 9.76 -3.43 -12.28
N CYS A 60 8.47 -3.75 -12.11
CA CYS A 60 8.01 -5.11 -11.87
C CYS A 60 7.83 -5.91 -13.17
N SER A 61 8.07 -7.22 -13.06
CA SER A 61 7.88 -8.19 -14.15
C SER A 61 6.79 -9.19 -13.76
N ILE A 62 5.57 -9.02 -14.27
CA ILE A 62 4.44 -9.90 -13.96
C ILE A 62 4.15 -10.79 -15.18
N ALA A 63 4.46 -12.08 -15.04
CA ALA A 63 4.32 -13.04 -16.14
C ALA A 63 2.86 -13.38 -16.46
N HIS A 64 2.68 -14.23 -17.48
CA HIS A 64 1.36 -14.70 -17.91
C HIS A 64 0.53 -15.34 -16.79
N ASN A 65 -0.79 -15.14 -16.85
CA ASN A 65 -1.76 -15.91 -16.08
C ASN A 65 -1.54 -15.83 -14.56
N VAL A 66 -1.08 -14.69 -14.03
CA VAL A 66 -1.04 -14.47 -12.58
C VAL A 66 -2.45 -14.11 -12.12
N SER A 67 -2.92 -14.77 -11.06
CA SER A 67 -4.24 -14.53 -10.46
C SER A 67 -4.10 -13.76 -9.15
N PHE A 68 -4.80 -12.65 -9.04
CA PHE A 68 -4.91 -11.85 -7.83
C PHE A 68 -6.33 -12.00 -7.28
N LEU A 69 -6.46 -12.62 -6.11
CA LEU A 69 -7.75 -12.91 -5.48
C LEU A 69 -8.01 -11.87 -4.38
N ILE A 70 -9.03 -11.02 -4.55
CA ILE A 70 -9.31 -9.93 -3.61
C ILE A 70 -10.75 -10.04 -3.12
N ASN A 71 -10.94 -10.13 -1.79
CA ASN A 71 -12.25 -10.14 -1.16
C ASN A 71 -13.16 -11.28 -1.67
N LEU A 72 -12.64 -12.52 -1.65
CA LEU A 72 -13.33 -13.74 -2.09
C LEU A 72 -13.49 -14.78 -0.96
N ASP A 73 -13.10 -14.43 0.28
CA ASP A 73 -13.18 -15.34 1.41
C ASP A 73 -14.60 -15.44 1.99
N HIS A 74 -14.89 -16.59 2.60
CA HIS A 74 -16.11 -16.84 3.36
C HIS A 74 -15.77 -16.99 4.85
N ASN A 75 -16.64 -16.50 5.73
CA ASN A 75 -16.44 -16.66 7.17
C ASN A 75 -16.65 -18.12 7.60
N TYR A 76 -15.55 -18.86 7.74
CA TYR A 76 -15.57 -20.26 8.16
C TYR A 76 -15.70 -20.47 9.69
N ASN A 77 -15.79 -19.39 10.47
CA ASN A 77 -16.08 -19.48 11.90
C ASN A 77 -17.59 -19.58 12.20
N TYR A 78 -18.45 -19.32 11.22
CA TYR A 78 -19.89 -19.48 11.35
C TYR A 78 -20.34 -20.91 11.05
N LEU A 79 -21.57 -21.23 11.47
CA LEU A 79 -22.17 -22.57 11.26
C LEU A 79 -22.22 -22.96 9.78
N SER A 80 -22.39 -21.98 8.89
CA SER A 80 -22.41 -22.17 7.45
C SER A 80 -21.45 -21.21 6.78
N THR A 81 -20.69 -21.71 5.80
CA THR A 81 -19.89 -20.88 4.89
C THR A 81 -20.73 -20.31 3.75
N TYR A 82 -21.98 -20.77 3.59
CA TYR A 82 -22.91 -20.24 2.59
C TYR A 82 -23.37 -18.82 2.99
N PRO A 83 -23.44 -17.86 2.04
CA PRO A 83 -23.96 -16.52 2.29
C PRO A 83 -25.47 -16.58 2.59
N ILE A 84 -25.82 -16.81 3.85
CA ILE A 84 -27.18 -17.18 4.28
C ILE A 84 -28.23 -16.10 4.02
N SER A 85 -27.80 -14.84 3.91
CA SER A 85 -28.65 -13.72 3.48
C SER A 85 -29.26 -13.93 2.09
N ASN A 86 -28.68 -14.81 1.25
CA ASN A 86 -29.26 -15.15 -0.05
C ASN A 86 -30.52 -16.02 0.08
N ILE A 87 -30.76 -16.65 1.23
CA ILE A 87 -32.01 -17.37 1.52
C ILE A 87 -33.09 -16.38 1.95
N CYS A 88 -32.73 -15.40 2.77
CA CYS A 88 -33.65 -14.36 3.20
C CYS A 88 -32.93 -13.00 3.23
N SER A 89 -33.29 -12.12 2.30
CA SER A 89 -32.66 -10.80 2.14
C SER A 89 -32.83 -9.87 3.34
N SER A 90 -33.74 -10.20 4.27
CA SER A 90 -33.89 -9.47 5.54
C SER A 90 -32.83 -9.82 6.59
N TRP A 91 -32.08 -10.91 6.40
CA TRP A 91 -30.99 -11.30 7.28
C TRP A 91 -29.73 -10.51 6.92
N LYS A 92 -28.95 -10.11 7.93
CA LYS A 92 -27.73 -9.34 7.70
C LYS A 92 -26.77 -10.10 6.79
N GLN A 93 -26.17 -9.39 5.82
CA GLN A 93 -25.02 -9.90 5.08
C GLN A 93 -23.79 -9.86 6.00
N GLU A 94 -23.50 -10.97 6.66
CA GLU A 94 -22.32 -11.06 7.54
C GLU A 94 -21.04 -11.48 6.77
N HIS A 95 -21.14 -11.86 5.48
CA HIS A 95 -19.97 -12.18 4.64
C HIS A 95 -19.18 -10.95 4.19
N LEU A 96 -19.70 -9.74 4.40
CA LEU A 96 -19.02 -8.48 4.09
C LEU A 96 -17.95 -8.09 5.14
N GLU A 97 -17.78 -8.89 6.20
CA GLU A 97 -17.06 -8.47 7.41
C GLU A 97 -15.55 -8.69 7.37
N LEU A 98 -15.00 -9.36 6.36
CA LEU A 98 -13.57 -9.73 6.33
C LEU A 98 -12.93 -9.41 4.98
N ASN A 99 -12.62 -8.14 4.75
CA ASN A 99 -11.71 -7.75 3.67
C ASN A 99 -10.30 -7.54 4.28
N LYS A 100 -9.30 -8.32 3.84
CA LYS A 100 -7.91 -8.19 4.33
C LYS A 100 -7.16 -6.98 3.77
N GLY A 101 -7.76 -6.26 2.83
CA GLY A 101 -7.23 -5.06 2.21
C GLY A 101 -6.57 -5.30 0.85
N GLN A 102 -5.76 -4.33 0.45
CA GLN A 102 -5.03 -4.34 -0.82
C GLN A 102 -4.06 -5.52 -0.95
N ILE A 103 -3.85 -5.94 -2.19
CA ILE A 103 -2.60 -6.63 -2.57
C ILE A 103 -1.60 -5.55 -2.95
N ILE A 104 -0.42 -5.59 -2.34
CA ILE A 104 0.67 -4.67 -2.63
C ILE A 104 1.86 -5.42 -3.18
N ILE A 105 2.28 -5.03 -4.38
CA ILE A 105 3.53 -5.45 -4.98
C ILE A 105 4.48 -4.25 -4.92
N GLY A 106 5.61 -4.41 -4.27
CA GLY A 106 6.68 -3.41 -4.16
C GLY A 106 7.36 -3.13 -5.49
N ASN A 107 8.60 -2.67 -5.45
CA ASN A 107 9.40 -2.33 -6.63
C ASN A 107 10.33 -3.49 -7.03
N ASP A 108 10.72 -3.60 -8.30
CA ASP A 108 11.62 -4.67 -8.79
C ASP A 108 11.14 -6.10 -8.48
N VAL A 109 9.83 -6.33 -8.38
CA VAL A 109 9.27 -7.65 -8.08
C VAL A 109 9.12 -8.46 -9.36
N TRP A 110 9.53 -9.73 -9.32
CA TRP A 110 9.25 -10.70 -10.37
C TRP A 110 8.23 -11.74 -9.91
N ILE A 111 7.09 -11.83 -10.61
CA ILE A 111 6.08 -12.86 -10.37
C ILE A 111 6.03 -13.82 -11.55
N GLY A 112 6.36 -15.07 -11.28
CA GLY A 112 6.37 -16.17 -12.24
C GLY A 112 4.97 -16.57 -12.70
N ARG A 113 4.91 -17.13 -13.91
CA ARG A 113 3.67 -17.52 -14.59
C ARG A 113 2.77 -18.37 -13.70
N SER A 114 1.46 -18.16 -13.79
CA SER A 114 0.46 -19.01 -13.11
C SER A 114 0.56 -19.03 -11.58
N SER A 115 1.14 -17.99 -10.99
CA SER A 115 1.10 -17.79 -9.54
C SER A 115 -0.23 -17.20 -9.11
N THR A 116 -0.67 -17.51 -7.89
CA THR A 116 -1.87 -16.95 -7.25
C THR A 116 -1.46 -16.14 -6.04
N ILE A 117 -1.93 -14.90 -5.94
CA ILE A 117 -1.68 -13.99 -4.82
C ILE A 117 -3.00 -13.75 -4.09
N LEU A 118 -3.04 -14.03 -2.78
CA LEU A 118 -4.23 -13.83 -1.95
C LEU A 118 -4.33 -12.39 -1.43
N ASP A 119 -5.53 -12.01 -1.00
CA ASP A 119 -5.87 -10.69 -0.49
C ASP A 119 -5.06 -10.30 0.76
N GLY A 120 -4.79 -9.00 0.91
CA GLY A 120 -3.99 -8.46 2.02
C GLY A 120 -2.49 -8.79 1.96
N VAL A 121 -2.01 -9.53 0.95
CA VAL A 121 -0.59 -9.87 0.80
C VAL A 121 0.21 -8.67 0.32
N CYS A 122 1.33 -8.40 1.00
CA CYS A 122 2.39 -7.51 0.56
C CYS A 122 3.63 -8.31 0.09
N ILE A 123 4.07 -8.07 -1.14
CA ILE A 123 5.32 -8.62 -1.70
C ILE A 123 6.32 -7.47 -1.79
N SER A 124 7.30 -7.45 -0.88
CA SER A 124 8.27 -6.35 -0.76
C SER A 124 9.27 -6.28 -1.93
N ASN A 125 10.02 -5.18 -1.97
CA ASN A 125 10.94 -4.85 -3.06
C ASN A 125 11.90 -5.99 -3.40
N GLY A 126 12.14 -6.19 -4.70
CA GLY A 126 13.11 -7.15 -5.21
C GLY A 126 12.72 -8.62 -5.00
N ALA A 127 11.56 -8.93 -4.43
CA ALA A 127 11.13 -10.31 -4.21
C ALA A 127 10.87 -11.07 -5.53
N VAL A 128 11.01 -12.39 -5.48
CA VAL A 128 10.73 -13.29 -6.60
C VAL A 128 9.73 -14.35 -6.17
N VAL A 129 8.64 -14.46 -6.92
CA VAL A 129 7.64 -15.53 -6.77
C VAL A 129 7.85 -16.52 -7.90
N ALA A 130 8.24 -17.76 -7.60
CA ALA A 130 8.40 -18.80 -8.60
C ALA A 130 7.05 -19.14 -9.26
N ALA A 131 7.09 -19.61 -10.52
CA ALA A 131 5.89 -20.01 -11.25
C ALA A 131 5.05 -21.05 -10.49
N ASN A 132 3.72 -21.00 -10.68
CA ASN A 132 2.74 -21.86 -10.02
C ASN A 132 2.73 -21.79 -8.47
N SER A 133 3.19 -20.69 -7.88
CA SER A 133 3.16 -20.51 -6.43
C SER A 133 1.84 -19.94 -5.94
N VAL A 134 1.39 -20.34 -4.74
CA VAL A 134 0.23 -19.74 -4.07
C VAL A 134 0.71 -18.94 -2.86
N VAL A 135 0.74 -17.62 -3.00
CA VAL A 135 1.24 -16.69 -1.98
C VAL A 135 0.11 -16.34 -1.03
N THR A 136 0.18 -16.89 0.19
CA THR A 136 -0.84 -16.73 1.23
C THR A 136 -0.40 -15.82 2.39
N LYS A 137 0.83 -15.30 2.33
CA LYS A 137 1.45 -14.47 3.38
C LYS A 137 2.40 -13.46 2.74
N ASN A 138 2.71 -12.38 3.46
CA ASN A 138 3.66 -11.38 3.01
C ASN A 138 5.03 -11.99 2.67
N VAL A 139 5.68 -11.44 1.65
CA VAL A 139 6.99 -11.88 1.16
C VAL A 139 8.03 -10.79 1.47
N PRO A 140 9.07 -11.08 2.26
CA PRO A 140 10.10 -10.11 2.62
C PRO A 140 10.90 -9.58 1.43
N PRO A 141 11.60 -8.43 1.58
CA PRO A 141 12.43 -7.88 0.51
C PRO A 141 13.44 -8.90 0.01
N TYR A 142 13.60 -8.97 -1.31
CA TYR A 142 14.57 -9.85 -1.99
C TYR A 142 14.44 -11.35 -1.68
N ALA A 143 13.36 -11.78 -1.01
CA ALA A 143 13.09 -13.19 -0.80
C ALA A 143 12.64 -13.85 -2.12
N ILE A 144 13.07 -15.10 -2.31
CA ILE A 144 12.59 -15.97 -3.38
C ILE A 144 11.65 -16.99 -2.75
N VAL A 145 10.38 -16.97 -3.13
CA VAL A 145 9.35 -17.88 -2.62
C VAL A 145 8.88 -18.84 -3.70
N ALA A 146 8.55 -20.07 -3.30
CA ALA A 146 7.98 -21.08 -4.19
C ALA A 146 7.01 -22.01 -3.47
N GLY A 147 6.09 -22.61 -4.22
CA GLY A 147 5.22 -23.70 -3.77
C GLY A 147 3.78 -23.28 -3.43
N ASN A 148 2.99 -24.26 -3.00
CA ASN A 148 1.62 -24.07 -2.54
C ASN A 148 1.40 -24.81 -1.19
N PRO A 149 1.31 -24.07 -0.07
CA PRO A 149 1.47 -22.62 0.05
C PRO A 149 2.94 -22.20 -0.16
N ALA A 150 3.16 -21.00 -0.71
CA ALA A 150 4.49 -20.49 -1.00
C ALA A 150 5.32 -20.32 0.29
N ARG A 151 6.59 -20.71 0.23
CA ARG A 151 7.57 -20.58 1.33
C ARG A 151 8.86 -20.00 0.80
N ILE A 152 9.59 -19.30 1.67
CA ILE A 152 10.92 -18.77 1.36
C ILE A 152 11.85 -19.94 1.04
N VAL A 153 12.43 -19.93 -0.15
CA VAL A 153 13.44 -20.88 -0.61
C VAL A 153 14.83 -20.37 -0.25
N LYS A 154 15.09 -19.08 -0.53
CA LYS A 154 16.32 -18.35 -0.20
C LYS A 154 16.10 -16.84 -0.37
N TYR A 155 17.10 -16.05 -0.02
CA TYR A 155 17.18 -14.63 -0.41
C TYR A 155 18.07 -14.46 -1.64
N ARG A 156 17.82 -13.42 -2.44
CA ARG A 156 18.66 -13.07 -3.61
C ARG A 156 20.08 -12.68 -3.18
N PHE A 157 20.21 -12.01 -2.02
CA PHE A 157 21.46 -11.46 -1.50
C PHE A 157 21.57 -11.63 0.02
N SER A 158 22.72 -11.27 0.60
CA SER A 158 22.89 -11.18 2.06
C SER A 158 22.07 -10.03 2.65
N GLU A 159 21.78 -10.10 3.95
CA GLU A 159 21.06 -9.04 4.67
C GLU A 159 21.73 -7.67 4.52
N GLU A 160 23.06 -7.60 4.54
CA GLU A 160 23.82 -6.37 4.34
C GLU A 160 23.56 -5.76 2.95
N ILE A 161 23.56 -6.57 1.89
CA ILE A 161 23.28 -6.09 0.53
C ILE A 161 21.83 -5.64 0.40
N ILE A 162 20.89 -6.41 0.98
CA ILE A 162 19.46 -6.06 0.99
C ILE A 162 19.25 -4.71 1.67
N HIS A 163 19.90 -4.49 2.82
CA HIS A 163 19.87 -3.21 3.54
C HIS A 163 20.37 -2.05 2.68
N LYS A 164 21.54 -2.22 2.04
CA LYS A 164 22.10 -1.18 1.15
C LYS A 164 21.18 -0.88 -0.02
N LEU A 165 20.61 -1.90 -0.67
CA LEU A 165 19.70 -1.71 -1.80
C LEU A 165 18.39 -1.01 -1.40
N ASN A 166 17.81 -1.37 -0.27
CA ASN A 166 16.61 -0.70 0.26
C ASN A 166 16.89 0.72 0.75
N THR A 167 18.14 1.05 1.11
CA THR A 167 18.56 2.43 1.38
C THR A 167 18.75 3.21 0.08
N ILE A 168 19.32 2.59 -0.96
CA ILE A 168 19.60 3.24 -2.25
C ILE A 168 18.32 3.57 -3.03
N LYS A 169 17.30 2.70 -2.97
CA LYS A 169 15.99 2.84 -3.64
C LYS A 169 16.08 3.30 -5.10
N TRP A 170 16.90 2.60 -5.89
CA TRP A 170 17.19 2.97 -7.28
C TRP A 170 15.93 3.10 -8.16
N TRP A 171 14.84 2.41 -7.81
CA TRP A 171 13.53 2.49 -8.48
C TRP A 171 12.84 3.85 -8.37
N TYR A 172 13.37 4.79 -7.57
CA TYR A 172 12.93 6.19 -7.52
C TYR A 172 13.90 7.16 -8.18
N TRP A 173 15.01 6.67 -8.75
CA TRP A 173 15.95 7.53 -9.46
C TRP A 173 15.33 8.06 -10.74
N GLU A 174 15.73 9.28 -11.10
CA GLU A 174 15.50 9.78 -12.44
C GLU A 174 16.23 8.92 -13.47
N LYS A 175 15.65 8.87 -14.68
CA LYS A 175 16.17 8.06 -15.79
C LYS A 175 17.64 8.34 -16.09
N GLU A 176 18.07 9.60 -16.01
CA GLU A 176 19.48 9.98 -16.24
C GLU A 176 20.42 9.35 -15.22
N LYS A 177 20.06 9.35 -13.93
CA LYS A 177 20.85 8.70 -12.87
C LYS A 177 20.94 7.19 -13.09
N ILE A 178 19.87 6.54 -13.56
CA ILE A 178 19.90 5.11 -13.93
C ILE A 178 20.90 4.87 -15.07
N LEU A 179 20.85 5.68 -16.15
CA LEU A 179 21.74 5.54 -17.30
C LEU A 179 23.21 5.75 -16.94
N ASN A 180 23.50 6.76 -16.11
CA ASN A 180 24.85 7.07 -15.63
C ASN A 180 25.41 5.96 -14.72
N ASN A 181 24.55 5.14 -14.12
CA ASN A 181 24.92 4.03 -13.25
C ASN A 181 24.70 2.66 -13.91
N LYS A 182 24.78 2.53 -15.24
CA LYS A 182 24.55 1.24 -15.94
C LYS A 182 25.34 0.06 -15.36
N GLU A 183 26.57 0.28 -14.90
CA GLU A 183 27.44 -0.76 -14.33
C GLU A 183 26.91 -1.34 -13.02
N PHE A 184 26.05 -0.59 -12.31
CA PHE A 184 25.34 -1.08 -11.14
C PHE A 184 24.34 -2.20 -11.49
N PHE A 185 23.80 -2.18 -12.72
CA PHE A 185 22.82 -3.14 -13.20
C PHE A 185 23.45 -4.25 -14.07
N GLU A 186 24.61 -3.99 -14.67
CA GLU A 186 25.35 -4.94 -15.49
C GLU A 186 26.25 -5.82 -14.61
N SER A 187 25.92 -7.11 -14.47
CA SER A 187 26.65 -8.19 -13.75
C SER A 187 26.32 -8.42 -12.28
N SER A 188 26.68 -9.60 -11.77
CA SER A 188 26.56 -9.98 -10.35
C SER A 188 27.60 -9.29 -9.43
N SER A 189 28.35 -8.29 -9.92
CA SER A 189 29.58 -7.84 -9.28
C SER A 189 29.41 -6.85 -8.12
N LEU A 190 28.17 -6.48 -7.74
CA LEU A 190 27.85 -5.50 -6.69
C LEU A 190 28.66 -4.18 -6.78
N ARG A 191 29.22 -3.90 -7.97
CA ARG A 191 30.09 -2.75 -8.20
C ARG A 191 29.30 -1.46 -7.97
N GLY A 192 29.93 -0.52 -7.28
CA GLY A 192 29.32 0.76 -6.95
C GLY A 192 28.29 0.72 -5.82
N LEU A 193 27.92 -0.46 -5.29
CA LEU A 193 26.93 -0.56 -4.21
C LEU A 193 27.33 0.26 -2.98
N ASP A 194 28.57 0.11 -2.51
CA ASP A 194 29.07 0.86 -1.35
C ASP A 194 29.17 2.36 -1.63
N LEU A 195 29.60 2.73 -2.83
CA LEU A 195 29.70 4.14 -3.23
C LEU A 195 28.32 4.81 -3.24
N LEU A 196 27.33 4.18 -3.87
CA LEU A 196 25.95 4.66 -3.92
C LEU A 196 25.29 4.68 -2.54
N TYR A 197 25.59 3.67 -1.72
CA TYR A 197 25.11 3.63 -0.34
C TYR A 197 25.66 4.81 0.47
N HIS A 198 26.97 5.04 0.41
CA HIS A 198 27.60 6.18 1.09
C HIS A 198 27.17 7.54 0.52
N GLU A 199 26.88 7.64 -0.78
CA GLU A 199 26.29 8.84 -1.40
C GLU A 199 24.95 9.18 -0.73
N VAL A 200 24.07 8.20 -0.57
CA VAL A 200 22.76 8.40 0.09
C VAL A 200 22.93 8.78 1.56
N LEU A 201 23.86 8.15 2.28
CA LEU A 201 24.13 8.50 3.69
C LEU A 201 24.76 9.89 3.87
N ALA A 202 25.46 10.39 2.86
CA ALA A 202 26.06 11.72 2.89
C ALA A 202 25.06 12.84 2.56
N CYS A 203 23.88 12.51 2.03
CA CYS A 203 22.81 13.48 1.88
C CYS A 203 22.38 13.98 3.27
N PRO A 204 22.35 15.31 3.50
CA PRO A 204 21.90 15.83 4.78
C PRO A 204 20.46 15.37 5.03
N SER A 205 20.24 14.56 6.06
CA SER A 205 18.89 14.35 6.59
C SER A 205 18.37 15.71 7.06
N SER A 206 17.13 16.05 6.71
CA SER A 206 16.45 17.23 7.21
C SER A 206 16.56 17.30 8.74
N LYS A 207 16.65 18.54 9.24
CA LYS A 207 16.91 18.85 10.64
C LYS A 207 15.84 18.23 11.52
N SER A 208 16.27 17.60 12.63
CA SER A 208 15.38 16.97 13.60
C SER A 208 14.12 17.80 13.86
N LEU A 209 12.97 17.20 13.59
CA LEU A 209 11.67 17.66 14.06
C LEU A 209 11.77 18.10 15.52
N LYS A 210 11.48 19.39 15.75
CA LYS A 210 11.20 19.87 17.11
C LYS A 210 9.89 19.21 17.52
N ASP A 211 9.92 18.52 18.67
CA ASP A 211 8.84 17.78 19.31
C ASP A 211 7.45 18.16 18.78
N ALA A 212 6.92 17.34 17.89
CA ALA A 212 5.57 17.54 17.40
C ALA A 212 4.57 17.36 18.56
N ASP A 213 3.48 18.13 18.56
CA ASP A 213 2.46 18.17 19.63
C ASP A 213 1.79 16.81 19.93
N PHE A 214 2.01 15.82 19.07
CA PHE A 214 1.54 14.44 19.19
C PHE A 214 2.55 13.45 19.80
N SER A 215 3.74 13.90 20.22
CA SER A 215 4.77 13.06 20.86
C SER A 215 4.26 12.29 22.09
N GLN A 216 3.34 12.89 22.82
CA GLN A 216 2.66 12.34 24.02
C GLN A 216 1.59 11.27 23.73
N CYS A 217 1.22 11.05 22.45
CA CYS A 217 0.21 10.05 22.08
C CYS A 217 0.78 8.63 22.15
N LYS A 218 0.00 7.68 22.68
CA LYS A 218 0.36 6.25 22.79
C LYS A 218 0.56 5.60 21.44
N SER A 219 -0.32 5.91 20.48
CA SER A 219 -0.25 5.40 19.10
C SER A 219 -0.56 6.53 18.12
N LYS A 220 0.23 6.59 17.06
CA LYS A 220 0.14 7.62 16.02
C LYS A 220 -0.07 6.96 14.66
N TYR A 221 -1.14 7.36 13.98
CA TYR A 221 -1.52 6.86 12.66
C TYR A 221 -1.31 7.97 11.65
N PHE A 222 -0.62 7.65 10.55
CA PHE A 222 -0.38 8.56 9.45
C PHE A 222 -1.23 8.19 8.25
N PHE A 223 -1.86 9.17 7.64
CA PHE A 223 -2.68 8.99 6.45
C PHE A 223 -2.57 10.20 5.54
N ILE A 224 -2.44 9.94 4.23
CA ILE A 224 -2.52 10.97 3.20
C ILE A 224 -3.92 10.87 2.57
N PRO A 225 -4.83 11.81 2.85
CA PRO A 225 -6.17 11.78 2.28
C PRO A 225 -6.15 11.83 0.76
N ASP A 226 -6.91 10.95 0.12
CA ASP A 226 -7.10 10.90 -1.33
C ASP A 226 -8.17 11.91 -1.79
N PHE A 227 -8.00 13.17 -1.39
CA PHE A 227 -8.88 14.25 -1.79
C PHE A 227 -8.94 14.38 -3.32
N GLY A 228 -10.14 14.63 -3.84
CA GLY A 228 -10.39 14.71 -5.28
C GLY A 228 -10.43 13.36 -6.02
N SER A 229 -10.18 12.23 -5.36
CA SER A 229 -10.41 10.91 -5.94
C SER A 229 -11.88 10.69 -6.26
N SER A 230 -12.18 10.03 -7.40
CA SER A 230 -13.55 9.62 -7.75
C SER A 230 -14.12 8.56 -6.80
N TYR A 231 -13.24 7.82 -6.11
CA TYR A 231 -13.58 6.78 -5.13
C TYR A 231 -12.74 6.96 -3.86
N PRO A 232 -13.03 8.04 -3.10
CA PRO A 232 -12.20 8.44 -1.98
C PRO A 232 -12.39 7.51 -0.79
N ILE A 233 -11.30 7.08 -0.16
CA ILE A 233 -11.35 6.31 1.09
C ILE A 233 -11.19 7.17 2.33
N TRP A 234 -10.78 8.44 2.19
CA TRP A 234 -10.49 9.29 3.35
C TRP A 234 -11.68 9.44 4.30
N ILE A 235 -12.91 9.49 3.78
CA ILE A 235 -14.14 9.58 4.57
C ILE A 235 -14.28 8.33 5.45
N LYS A 236 -14.12 7.14 4.84
CA LYS A 236 -14.17 5.85 5.53
C LYS A 236 -13.10 5.77 6.62
N VAL A 237 -11.84 6.12 6.29
CA VAL A 237 -10.70 6.05 7.23
C VAL A 237 -10.96 6.91 8.46
N ILE A 238 -11.32 8.18 8.27
CA ILE A 238 -11.56 9.12 9.38
C ILE A 238 -12.79 8.70 10.19
N THR A 239 -13.87 8.29 9.52
CA THR A 239 -15.11 7.87 10.20
C THR A 239 -14.88 6.61 11.03
N GLU A 240 -14.22 5.59 10.50
CA GLU A 240 -13.88 4.39 11.27
C GLU A 240 -12.93 4.70 12.43
N PHE A 241 -12.01 5.65 12.27
CA PHE A 241 -11.08 6.06 13.35
C PHE A 241 -11.84 6.72 14.51
N ILE A 242 -12.69 7.70 14.21
CA ILE A 242 -13.49 8.43 15.22
C ILE A 242 -14.51 7.52 15.91
N ASN A 243 -15.03 6.51 15.19
CA ASN A 243 -15.97 5.54 15.76
C ASN A 243 -15.25 4.48 16.61
N ARG A 244 -13.99 4.16 16.30
CA ARG A 244 -13.23 3.12 17.00
C ARG A 244 -12.56 3.61 18.27
N PHE A 245 -12.08 4.84 18.27
CA PHE A 245 -11.27 5.42 19.33
C PHE A 245 -11.95 6.64 19.95
N SER A 246 -11.44 7.03 21.10
CA SER A 246 -11.87 8.20 21.86
C SER A 246 -10.65 8.96 22.39
N LEU A 247 -10.87 10.15 22.95
CA LEU A 247 -9.82 10.93 23.62
C LEU A 247 -9.10 10.13 24.72
N ALA A 248 -9.81 9.23 25.41
CA ALA A 248 -9.25 8.42 26.51
C ALA A 248 -8.23 7.37 26.04
N ASP A 249 -8.30 6.96 24.77
CA ASP A 249 -7.36 6.00 24.18
C ASP A 249 -5.97 6.60 23.99
N ASN A 250 -5.85 7.94 24.00
CA ASN A 250 -4.62 8.70 23.75
C ASN A 250 -3.96 8.31 22.42
N VAL A 251 -4.75 8.28 21.34
CA VAL A 251 -4.30 7.99 19.97
C VAL A 251 -4.50 9.21 19.07
N ALA A 252 -3.65 9.32 18.05
CA ALA A 252 -3.70 10.41 17.08
C ALA A 252 -3.78 9.89 15.65
N LEU A 253 -4.65 10.49 14.84
CA LEU A 253 -4.64 10.38 13.38
C LEU A 253 -4.06 11.67 12.79
N ILE A 254 -2.95 11.55 12.09
CA ILE A 254 -2.22 12.64 11.47
C ILE A 254 -2.52 12.59 9.96
N LEU A 255 -3.22 13.61 9.48
CA LEU A 255 -3.61 13.79 8.09
C LEU A 255 -2.62 14.72 7.42
N TRP A 256 -1.90 14.23 6.42
CA TRP A 256 -0.99 15.09 5.65
C TRP A 256 -1.65 15.57 4.38
N VAL A 257 -1.80 16.89 4.28
CA VAL A 257 -2.54 17.57 3.22
C VAL A 257 -1.59 18.54 2.50
N PRO A 258 -1.09 18.19 1.30
CA PRO A 258 -0.02 18.95 0.65
C PRO A 258 -0.42 20.39 0.27
N ASP A 259 -1.71 20.67 0.12
CA ASP A 259 -2.24 22.00 -0.17
C ASP A 259 -3.55 22.21 0.59
N ILE A 260 -3.41 22.62 1.85
CA ILE A 260 -4.57 22.82 2.73
C ILE A 260 -5.50 23.93 2.20
N VAL A 261 -4.95 24.91 1.47
CA VAL A 261 -5.69 26.07 0.95
C VAL A 261 -6.69 25.65 -0.12
N SER A 262 -6.32 24.71 -0.99
CA SER A 262 -7.25 24.19 -2.01
C SER A 262 -8.27 23.18 -1.47
N CYS A 263 -8.04 22.62 -0.27
CA CYS A 263 -8.88 21.59 0.35
C CYS A 263 -9.81 22.12 1.47
N ASN A 264 -10.12 23.42 1.50
CA ASN A 264 -10.91 24.05 2.57
C ASN A 264 -12.26 23.36 2.86
N LYS A 265 -12.93 22.79 1.83
CA LYS A 265 -14.23 22.12 2.00
C LYS A 265 -14.07 20.79 2.75
N GLU A 266 -13.10 19.98 2.34
CA GLU A 266 -12.75 18.71 2.95
C GLU A 266 -12.29 18.91 4.40
N ILE A 267 -11.41 19.89 4.64
CA ILE A 267 -10.95 20.24 6.00
C ILE A 267 -12.10 20.70 6.89
N SER A 268 -13.01 21.53 6.36
CA SER A 268 -14.19 21.97 7.11
C SER A 268 -15.10 20.79 7.48
N TYR A 269 -15.28 19.84 6.56
CA TYR A 269 -16.06 18.63 6.81
C TYR A 269 -15.41 17.75 7.89
N ILE A 270 -14.09 17.52 7.81
CA ILE A 270 -13.34 16.75 8.82
C ILE A 270 -13.47 17.42 10.19
N THR A 271 -13.29 18.75 10.24
CA THR A 271 -13.42 19.52 11.48
C THR A 271 -14.80 19.37 12.09
N GLN A 272 -15.86 19.48 11.28
CA GLN A 272 -17.24 19.28 11.74
C GLN A 272 -17.48 17.86 12.26
N LEU A 273 -16.95 16.85 11.55
CA LEU A 273 -17.08 15.44 11.93
C LEU A 273 -16.44 15.19 13.30
N VAL A 274 -15.22 15.67 13.52
CA VAL A 274 -14.49 15.54 14.80
C VAL A 274 -15.20 16.32 15.90
N GLN A 275 -15.57 17.59 15.67
CA GLN A 275 -16.21 18.46 16.68
C GLN A 275 -17.61 17.99 17.08
N SER A 276 -18.32 17.27 16.20
CA SER A 276 -19.63 16.70 16.52
C SER A 276 -19.56 15.62 17.61
N ASN A 277 -18.38 15.04 17.86
CA ASN A 277 -18.14 14.04 18.89
C ASN A 277 -17.27 14.63 20.01
N LYS A 278 -17.88 14.94 21.17
CA LYS A 278 -17.19 15.52 22.32
C LYS A 278 -16.02 14.69 22.86
N ASN A 279 -16.01 13.39 22.59
CA ASN A 279 -14.99 12.46 23.02
C ASN A 279 -14.13 11.96 21.85
N ALA A 280 -14.14 12.66 20.70
CA ALA A 280 -13.36 12.26 19.53
C ALA A 280 -11.87 12.08 19.86
N PRO A 281 -11.19 11.11 19.23
CA PRO A 281 -9.74 10.97 19.32
C PRO A 281 -9.06 12.18 18.65
N LEU A 282 -7.76 12.35 18.89
CA LEU A 282 -7.01 13.45 18.31
C LEU A 282 -6.87 13.24 16.79
N VAL A 283 -7.23 14.26 16.02
CA VAL A 283 -7.03 14.31 14.56
C VAL A 283 -6.27 15.59 14.24
N PHE A 284 -5.06 15.45 13.72
CA PHE A 284 -4.19 16.55 13.30
C PHE A 284 -4.21 16.67 11.78
N VAL A 285 -4.19 17.90 11.28
CA VAL A 285 -4.05 18.19 9.84
C VAL A 285 -2.77 18.96 9.65
N GLU A 286 -1.81 18.34 8.98
CA GLU A 286 -0.48 18.90 8.68
C GLU A 286 -0.40 19.29 7.20
N ASP A 287 0.36 20.35 6.91
CA ASP A 287 0.52 20.87 5.55
C ASP A 287 1.99 20.91 5.09
N LYS A 288 2.19 21.24 3.81
CA LYS A 288 3.54 21.34 3.20
C LYS A 288 4.42 22.44 3.81
N ASN A 289 3.87 23.38 4.57
CA ASN A 289 4.60 24.52 5.13
C ASN A 289 5.12 24.27 6.55
N SER A 290 4.61 23.23 7.23
CA SER A 290 4.92 22.92 8.63
C SER A 290 6.01 21.86 8.77
N PHE A 291 6.18 20.98 7.80
CA PHE A 291 7.17 19.89 7.84
C PHE A 291 7.88 19.67 6.49
N GLU A 292 9.22 19.72 6.51
CA GLU A 292 10.04 19.37 5.35
C GLU A 292 10.01 17.83 5.18
N ASP A 293 9.38 17.37 4.10
CA ASP A 293 9.26 15.97 3.66
C ASP A 293 8.24 15.06 4.42
N GLU A 294 7.29 14.50 3.66
CA GLU A 294 6.30 13.51 4.12
C GLU A 294 6.96 12.23 4.70
N PHE A 295 8.18 11.92 4.27
CA PHE A 295 8.96 10.79 4.78
C PHE A 295 9.59 11.04 6.16
N GLU A 296 9.86 12.30 6.51
CA GLU A 296 10.37 12.61 7.85
C GLU A 296 9.29 12.34 8.90
N LEU A 297 8.05 12.78 8.62
CA LEU A 297 6.91 12.53 9.50
C LEU A 297 6.61 11.04 9.69
N LEU A 298 6.82 10.22 8.66
CA LEU A 298 6.74 8.76 8.79
C LEU A 298 7.69 8.20 9.87
N GLY A 299 8.84 8.84 10.12
CA GLY A 299 9.77 8.43 11.18
C GLY A 299 9.24 8.63 12.60
N HIS A 300 8.13 9.35 12.77
CA HIS A 300 7.56 9.73 14.07
C HIS A 300 6.19 9.10 14.36
N VAL A 301 5.73 8.17 13.52
CA VAL A 301 4.41 7.51 13.66
C VAL A 301 4.56 6.00 13.83
N ASP A 302 3.51 5.35 14.32
CA ASP A 302 3.51 3.90 14.58
C ASP A 302 2.87 3.12 13.42
N TYR A 303 1.92 3.75 12.73
CA TYR A 303 1.13 3.13 11.66
C TYR A 303 1.00 4.04 10.45
N TYR A 304 1.08 3.48 9.25
CA TYR A 304 0.70 4.12 7.99
C TYR A 304 -0.54 3.46 7.39
N ILE A 305 -1.53 4.27 7.01
CA ILE A 305 -2.75 3.83 6.33
C ILE A 305 -2.62 4.10 4.83
N SER A 306 -2.77 3.09 3.98
CA SER A 306 -2.66 3.29 2.53
C SER A 306 -3.93 3.78 1.84
N SER A 307 -3.74 4.42 0.70
CA SER A 307 -4.76 4.76 -0.29
C SER A 307 -4.50 4.04 -1.63
N ARG A 308 -5.28 4.38 -2.67
CA ARG A 308 -5.08 3.89 -4.06
C ARG A 308 -4.04 4.68 -4.83
N ASP A 309 -3.60 5.81 -4.28
CA ASP A 309 -2.60 6.66 -4.90
C ASP A 309 -1.23 5.97 -4.84
N ILE A 310 -0.47 6.03 -5.93
CA ILE A 310 0.86 5.43 -6.01
C ILE A 310 1.85 6.03 -5.00
N LYS A 311 1.63 7.28 -4.55
CA LYS A 311 2.38 7.87 -3.43
C LYS A 311 2.28 7.02 -2.17
N SER A 312 1.16 6.32 -2.01
CA SER A 312 0.96 5.41 -0.90
C SER A 312 1.93 4.24 -0.91
N LEU A 313 2.29 3.73 -2.10
CA LEU A 313 3.32 2.71 -2.23
C LEU A 313 4.69 3.24 -1.78
N LYS A 314 5.03 4.48 -2.15
CA LYS A 314 6.28 5.10 -1.69
C LYS A 314 6.27 5.26 -0.16
N CYS A 315 5.15 5.67 0.43
CA CYS A 315 5.01 5.71 1.88
C CYS A 315 5.16 4.32 2.53
N ILE A 316 4.59 3.26 1.94
CA ILE A 316 4.76 1.87 2.42
C ILE A 316 6.22 1.44 2.37
N ASP A 317 6.93 1.76 1.28
CA ASP A 317 8.35 1.43 1.10
C ASP A 317 9.22 2.07 2.20
N TYR A 318 9.02 3.36 2.47
CA TYR A 318 9.77 4.06 3.53
C TYR A 318 9.31 3.66 4.94
N ALA A 319 8.01 3.45 5.15
CA ALA A 319 7.44 2.97 6.41
C ALA A 319 8.08 1.63 6.82
N GLN A 320 8.31 0.73 5.86
CA GLN A 320 8.96 -0.55 6.10
C GLN A 320 10.37 -0.40 6.66
N ASP A 321 11.18 0.54 6.14
CA ASP A 321 12.54 0.78 6.62
C ASP A 321 12.56 1.39 8.03
N LEU A 322 11.56 2.21 8.33
CA LEU A 322 11.40 2.90 9.62
C LEU A 322 10.74 2.02 10.69
N GLY A 323 10.34 0.80 10.35
CA GLY A 323 9.62 -0.11 11.26
C GLY A 323 8.16 0.31 11.54
N VAL A 324 7.62 1.23 10.74
CA VAL A 324 6.23 1.70 10.81
C VAL A 324 5.31 0.62 10.25
N LYS A 325 4.23 0.32 10.96
CA LYS A 325 3.29 -0.73 10.56
C LYS A 325 2.33 -0.25 9.49
N TYR A 326 2.22 -1.04 8.43
CA TYR A 326 1.27 -0.79 7.36
C TYR A 326 -0.14 -1.32 7.68
N ILE A 327 -1.17 -0.53 7.37
CA ILE A 327 -2.59 -0.90 7.39
C ILE A 327 -3.23 -0.51 6.05
N SER A 328 -3.92 -1.43 5.38
CA SER A 328 -4.69 -1.08 4.19
C SER A 328 -5.92 -0.25 4.55
N GLY A 329 -6.05 0.98 4.03
CA GLY A 329 -7.25 1.80 4.22
C GLY A 329 -8.55 1.15 3.68
N MET A 330 -8.38 0.17 2.80
CA MET A 330 -9.44 -0.63 2.19
C MET A 330 -9.81 -1.86 3.01
N LYS A 331 -9.01 -2.23 4.00
CA LYS A 331 -9.35 -3.30 4.95
C LYS A 331 -10.67 -2.96 5.63
N HIS A 332 -11.50 -3.98 5.87
CA HIS A 332 -12.70 -3.84 6.67
C HIS A 332 -12.85 -5.04 7.63
N PRO A 333 -13.06 -4.80 8.94
CA PRO A 333 -12.90 -3.50 9.63
C PRO A 333 -11.45 -2.99 9.59
N LEU A 334 -11.25 -1.67 9.51
CA LEU A 334 -9.93 -1.06 9.34
C LEU A 334 -9.07 -1.19 10.61
N PHE A 335 -9.66 -0.85 11.76
CA PHE A 335 -9.01 -0.83 13.06
C PHE A 335 -9.52 -1.99 13.94
N THR A 336 -8.83 -3.13 13.85
CA THR A 336 -9.10 -4.35 14.65
C THR A 336 -8.28 -4.38 15.92
#